data_AF-A0A352BBN4-F1
#
_entry.id   AF-A0A352BBN4-F1
#
_cell.length_a   1.000
_cell.length_b   1.000
_cell.length_c   1.000
_cell.angle_alpha   90.00
_cell.angle_beta   90.00
_cell.angle_gamma   90.00
#
_symmetry.space_group_name_H-M   'P 1'
#
loop_
_entity.id
_entity.type
_entity.pdbx_description
1 polymer ?
#
loop_
_entity_poly.entity_id
_entity_poly.type
_entity_poly.pdbx_seq_one_letter_code
_entity_poly.pdbx_strand_id
1 'polypeptide(L)'
;MVLPIVLYKRNPIIPPQSGLCYSLFLQNCAIIYSMASSIREIGENIKNSPLFKGDIQYGVPMSEHTTMKVGGPASIFIEPEDDLSLAAAVSILRKNRAPIFTLGGGSNLVVNDGGIKKAVISTCRLKGISVKAKKSFPVQIEDFPEAKEAVELVLSAGAGNSFEELNGWCAKYGVQGLEYFSGLPGTCGGAAYMNARCYEHNFSSLISAVTYLDIDAIPTNLDEQSPFQLEEASLFKRYEMDESEWAYKKSPFQGKRFIITKLELNVTGLDVYVSGGQSASPAAGAYIAKKNSFYINDRTEKGHFRAPSAGSMFKNNHDFGKPSGAIIDEVGLRGLKVGGAQVAPWHGNIIINTGNATAADVTALVDRVKQAVSENKGFLLETEVIFV
;
A
#
# COMPACT_ATOMS: atom_id res chain seq x y z
N MET A 1 70.90 -21.81 -15.16
CA MET A 1 70.75 -20.47 -14.54
C MET A 1 70.30 -20.71 -13.11
N VAL A 2 70.98 -20.09 -12.17
CA VAL A 2 71.03 -20.41 -10.73
C VAL A 2 69.73 -20.02 -10.00
N LEU A 3 69.35 -20.84 -9.00
CA LEU A 3 68.49 -20.68 -7.80
C LEU A 3 68.17 -19.22 -7.30
N PRO A 4 67.25 -18.97 -6.32
CA PRO A 4 66.41 -19.90 -5.51
C PRO A 4 64.97 -19.46 -5.14
N ILE A 5 64.28 -20.43 -4.53
CA ILE A 5 63.24 -20.39 -3.48
C ILE A 5 63.30 -19.15 -2.57
N VAL A 6 62.14 -18.51 -2.32
CA VAL A 6 61.95 -17.56 -1.19
C VAL A 6 60.76 -17.99 -0.34
N LEU A 7 61.06 -18.07 0.95
CA LEU A 7 60.26 -18.50 2.09
C LEU A 7 59.13 -17.53 2.47
N TYR A 8 58.05 -18.10 3.02
CA TYR A 8 57.03 -17.44 3.84
C TYR A 8 57.65 -16.46 4.86
N LYS A 9 57.14 -15.22 4.92
CA LYS A 9 57.35 -14.31 6.06
C LYS A 9 56.01 -13.83 6.63
N ARG A 10 55.95 -13.95 7.96
CA ARG A 10 54.85 -13.69 8.89
C ARG A 10 54.42 -12.21 8.89
N ASN A 11 53.15 -12.02 9.27
CA ASN A 11 52.53 -10.75 9.67
C ASN A 11 53.47 -9.84 10.50
N PRO A 12 53.49 -8.52 10.28
CA PRO A 12 54.06 -7.60 11.25
C PRO A 12 53.14 -7.52 12.47
N ILE A 13 53.69 -7.94 13.61
CA ILE A 13 53.16 -7.67 14.94
C ILE A 13 53.32 -6.16 15.16
N ILE A 14 52.21 -5.43 15.21
CA ILE A 14 52.16 -4.03 15.65
C ILE A 14 52.35 -4.02 17.17
N PRO A 15 53.31 -3.26 17.74
CA PRO A 15 53.50 -3.20 19.19
C PRO A 15 52.36 -2.41 19.85
N PRO A 16 52.01 -2.71 21.13
CA PRO A 16 50.94 -2.03 21.82
C PRO A 16 51.42 -0.63 22.26
N GLN A 17 51.09 0.39 21.48
CA GLN A 17 51.22 1.78 21.92
C GLN A 17 49.91 2.23 22.57
N SER A 18 50.05 2.54 23.86
CA SER A 18 49.25 3.45 24.70
C SER A 18 47.71 3.33 24.66
N GLY A 19 47.14 2.90 25.78
CA GLY A 19 45.70 2.91 26.09
C GLY A 19 45.02 4.29 26.08
N LEU A 20 45.70 5.37 25.68
CA LEU A 20 45.09 6.67 25.43
C LEU A 20 44.48 6.81 24.03
N CYS A 21 44.97 6.07 23.02
CA CYS A 21 44.45 6.21 21.65
C CYS A 21 43.10 5.47 21.48
N TYR A 22 42.91 4.35 22.19
CA TYR A 22 41.66 3.59 22.19
C TYR A 22 40.53 4.29 22.96
N SER A 23 40.83 5.03 24.03
CA SER A 23 39.80 5.77 24.78
C SER A 23 39.31 6.99 24.01
N LEU A 24 40.17 7.67 23.25
CA LEU A 24 39.79 8.78 22.36
C LEU A 24 39.02 8.28 21.13
N PHE A 25 39.32 7.10 20.61
CA PHE A 25 38.55 6.50 19.51
C PHE A 25 37.17 6.02 19.99
N LEU A 26 37.08 5.42 21.18
CA LEU A 26 35.80 5.05 21.80
C LEU A 26 34.99 6.26 22.28
N GLN A 27 35.64 7.33 22.78
CA GLN A 27 34.96 8.60 23.08
C GLN A 27 34.48 9.30 21.82
N ASN A 28 35.25 9.32 20.74
CA ASN A 28 34.80 9.89 19.47
C ASN A 28 33.70 9.03 18.82
N CYS A 29 33.77 7.70 18.91
CA CYS A 29 32.65 6.83 18.49
C CYS A 29 31.42 7.01 19.40
N ALA A 30 31.59 7.21 20.71
CA ALA A 30 30.49 7.48 21.64
C ALA A 30 29.88 8.88 21.43
N ILE A 31 30.67 9.88 21.06
CA ILE A 31 30.20 11.24 20.72
C ILE A 31 29.50 11.24 19.35
N ILE A 32 29.95 10.43 18.39
CA ILE A 32 29.26 10.26 17.09
C ILE A 32 27.96 9.45 17.26
N TYR A 33 27.84 8.59 18.26
CA TYR A 33 26.60 7.91 18.64
C TYR A 33 25.68 8.75 19.56
N SER A 34 26.14 9.93 20.03
CA SER A 34 25.47 10.75 21.05
C SER A 34 24.47 11.78 20.51
N MET A 35 24.15 11.80 19.22
CA MET A 35 23.19 12.77 18.65
C MET A 35 22.20 12.13 17.66
N ALA A 36 21.85 10.86 17.84
CA ALA A 36 20.65 10.33 17.18
C ALA A 36 19.43 10.78 17.99
N SER A 37 18.67 11.75 17.47
CA SER A 37 17.41 12.17 18.10
C SER A 37 16.52 10.96 18.35
N SER A 38 15.91 10.90 19.53
CA SER A 38 14.99 9.80 19.84
C SER A 38 13.77 9.83 18.90
N ILE A 39 13.09 8.71 18.68
CA ILE A 39 11.89 8.69 17.82
C ILE A 39 10.79 9.65 18.32
N ARG A 40 10.74 9.90 19.63
CA ARG A 40 9.84 10.88 20.24
C ARG A 40 10.26 12.31 19.90
N GLU A 41 11.55 12.62 20.02
CA GLU A 41 12.08 13.93 19.64
C GLU A 41 11.86 14.22 18.14
N ILE A 42 12.07 13.21 17.28
CA ILE A 42 11.76 13.32 15.85
C ILE A 42 10.27 13.64 15.65
N GLY A 43 9.37 12.94 16.33
CA GLY A 43 7.93 13.19 16.23
C GLY A 43 7.52 14.58 16.74
N GLU A 44 8.09 15.05 17.85
CA GLU A 44 7.86 16.42 18.33
C GLU A 44 8.38 17.47 17.33
N ASN A 45 9.53 17.24 16.69
CA ASN A 45 10.03 18.13 15.65
C ASN A 45 9.10 18.19 14.43
N ILE A 46 8.50 17.05 14.04
CA ILE A 46 7.47 17.03 12.97
C ILE A 46 6.24 17.82 13.43
N LYS A 47 5.73 17.55 14.63
CA LYS A 47 4.53 18.21 15.17
C LYS A 47 4.68 19.73 15.29
N ASN A 48 5.88 20.20 15.64
CA ASN A 48 6.18 21.62 15.79
C ASN A 48 6.55 22.31 14.48
N SER A 49 6.65 21.57 13.37
CA SER A 49 6.91 22.17 12.05
C SER A 49 5.72 23.03 11.63
N PRO A 50 5.94 24.28 11.17
CA PRO A 50 4.87 25.14 10.68
C PRO A 50 4.20 24.62 9.39
N LEU A 51 4.84 23.66 8.71
CA LEU A 51 4.35 23.03 7.49
C LEU A 51 3.53 21.76 7.75
N PHE A 52 3.55 21.23 8.97
CA PHE A 52 2.90 19.98 9.29
C PHE A 52 1.53 20.19 9.92
N LYS A 53 0.52 19.57 9.32
CA LYS A 53 -0.81 19.36 9.89
C LYS A 53 -1.09 17.87 9.90
N GLY A 54 -1.58 17.36 11.02
CA GLY A 54 -1.89 15.95 11.16
C GLY A 54 -1.63 15.42 12.55
N ASP A 55 -1.76 14.10 12.66
CA ASP A 55 -1.65 13.39 13.92
C ASP A 55 -0.35 12.60 14.00
N ILE A 56 0.21 12.55 15.21
CA ILE A 56 1.38 11.74 15.53
C ILE A 56 1.07 10.94 16.79
N GLN A 57 1.24 9.63 16.69
CA GLN A 57 0.96 8.67 17.75
C GLN A 57 2.17 7.75 17.95
N TYR A 58 2.29 7.16 19.14
CA TYR A 58 3.41 6.29 19.50
C TYR A 58 2.89 4.99 20.08
N GLY A 59 3.55 3.86 19.78
CA GLY A 59 3.16 2.55 20.30
C GLY A 59 1.83 2.04 19.76
N VAL A 60 1.41 2.52 18.59
CA VAL A 60 0.11 2.20 17.98
C VAL A 60 0.06 0.72 17.56
N PRO A 61 -0.86 -0.10 18.08
CA PRO A 61 -0.95 -1.52 17.71
C PRO A 61 -1.38 -1.68 16.25
N MET A 62 -0.53 -2.28 15.42
CA MET A 62 -0.81 -2.44 13.98
C MET A 62 -1.97 -3.40 13.70
N SER A 63 -2.40 -4.21 14.67
CA SER A 63 -3.65 -4.96 14.60
C SER A 63 -4.91 -4.09 14.46
N GLU A 64 -4.87 -2.82 14.87
CA GLU A 64 -5.98 -1.89 14.67
C GLU A 64 -5.98 -1.24 13.28
N HIS A 65 -4.86 -1.35 12.55
CA HIS A 65 -4.64 -0.72 11.25
C HIS A 65 -4.47 -1.73 10.10
N THR A 66 -4.70 -3.02 10.34
CA THR A 66 -4.68 -4.07 9.31
C THR A 66 -5.99 -4.84 9.28
N THR A 67 -6.45 -5.24 8.09
CA THR A 67 -7.70 -6.01 7.97
C THR A 67 -7.58 -7.44 8.51
N MET A 68 -6.35 -7.97 8.58
CA MET A 68 -6.03 -9.25 9.23
C MET A 68 -6.14 -9.17 10.76
N LYS A 69 -6.15 -7.95 11.32
CA LYS A 69 -6.17 -7.68 12.76
C LYS A 69 -5.03 -8.36 13.52
N VAL A 70 -3.83 -8.30 12.96
CA VAL A 70 -2.58 -8.79 13.59
C VAL A 70 -1.50 -7.74 13.48
N GLY A 71 -0.54 -7.77 14.41
CA GLY A 71 0.63 -6.91 14.38
C GLY A 71 0.83 -6.10 15.65
N GLY A 72 2.09 -6.06 16.08
CA GLY A 72 2.52 -5.33 17.26
C GLY A 72 2.60 -3.81 17.06
N PRO A 73 3.18 -3.08 18.02
CA PRO A 73 3.17 -1.62 18.03
C PRO A 73 4.11 -1.00 16.97
N ALA A 74 3.61 0.01 16.24
CA ALA A 74 4.44 0.95 15.50
C ALA A 74 5.14 1.92 16.46
N SER A 75 6.47 2.11 16.30
CA SER A 75 7.24 3.03 17.16
C SER A 75 6.71 4.46 17.09
N ILE A 76 6.38 4.92 15.89
CA ILE A 76 5.72 6.20 15.61
C ILE A 76 4.80 6.00 14.40
N PHE A 77 3.61 6.60 14.47
CA PHE A 77 2.58 6.56 13.45
C PHE A 77 2.18 8.00 13.12
N ILE A 78 2.31 8.39 11.86
CA ILE A 78 2.19 9.77 11.38
C ILE A 78 1.08 9.81 10.33
N GLU A 79 0.11 10.71 10.50
CA GLU A 79 -1.03 10.88 9.60
C GLU A 79 -1.08 12.33 9.08
N PRO A 80 -0.32 12.64 8.01
CA PRO A 80 -0.38 13.97 7.40
C PRO A 80 -1.76 14.24 6.79
N GLU A 81 -2.26 15.48 6.97
CA GLU A 81 -3.57 15.90 6.43
C GLU A 81 -3.55 16.20 4.93
N ASP A 82 -2.39 16.62 4.44
CA ASP A 82 -2.19 17.09 3.07
C ASP A 82 -0.79 16.74 2.55
N ASP A 83 -0.58 16.99 1.26
CA ASP A 83 0.65 16.69 0.53
C ASP A 83 1.85 17.47 1.13
N LEU A 84 1.66 18.75 1.50
CA LEU A 84 2.70 19.55 2.13
C LEU A 84 3.13 19.00 3.50
N SER A 85 2.16 18.56 4.32
CA SER A 85 2.41 17.92 5.61
C SER A 85 3.16 16.60 5.45
N LEU A 86 2.83 15.81 4.42
CA LEU A 86 3.58 14.61 4.07
C LEU A 86 5.05 14.96 3.74
N ALA A 87 5.29 15.96 2.87
CA ALA A 87 6.63 16.35 2.49
C ALA A 87 7.45 16.88 3.69
N ALA A 88 6.82 17.66 4.58
CA ALA A 88 7.44 18.15 5.81
C ALA A 88 7.86 17.01 6.75
N ALA A 89 6.96 16.04 6.99
CA ALA A 89 7.27 14.87 7.79
C ALA A 89 8.42 14.05 7.18
N VAL A 90 8.39 13.83 5.86
CA VAL A 90 9.46 13.11 5.15
C VAL A 90 10.80 13.86 5.27
N SER A 91 10.83 15.18 5.07
CA SER A 91 12.03 16.01 5.23
C SER A 91 12.71 15.79 6.58
N ILE A 92 11.93 15.89 7.68
CA ILE A 92 12.45 15.74 9.04
C ILE A 92 12.89 14.31 9.33
N LEU A 93 12.13 13.31 8.87
CA LEU A 93 12.52 11.89 9.00
C LEU A 93 13.83 11.60 8.26
N ARG A 94 14.02 12.18 7.07
CA ARG A 94 15.28 12.06 6.31
C ARG A 94 16.45 12.75 6.98
N LYS A 95 16.27 13.99 7.48
CA LYS A 95 17.27 14.74 8.24
C LYS A 95 17.82 13.88 9.39
N ASN A 96 16.95 13.12 10.05
CA ASN A 96 17.27 12.23 11.16
C ASN A 96 17.60 10.78 10.77
N ARG A 97 17.66 10.47 9.46
CA ARG A 97 17.90 9.10 8.93
C ARG A 97 16.92 8.05 9.48
N ALA A 98 15.71 8.45 9.84
CA ALA A 98 14.66 7.55 10.30
C ALA A 98 14.06 6.79 9.10
N PRO A 99 14.10 5.44 9.09
CA PRO A 99 13.52 4.67 8.00
C PRO A 99 11.99 4.81 8.00
N ILE A 100 11.41 4.88 6.80
CA ILE A 100 9.98 5.11 6.59
C ILE A 100 9.31 3.80 6.14
N PHE A 101 8.10 3.55 6.64
CA PHE A 101 7.17 2.57 6.12
C PHE A 101 5.87 3.27 5.74
N THR A 102 5.46 3.14 4.49
CA THR A 102 4.22 3.77 3.99
C THR A 102 3.05 2.81 4.15
N LEU A 103 1.95 3.30 4.70
CA LEU A 103 0.75 2.54 4.98
C LEU A 103 -0.46 3.17 4.28
N GLY A 104 -1.19 2.38 3.49
CA GLY A 104 -2.54 2.71 3.01
C GLY A 104 -3.59 2.16 3.97
N GLY A 105 -4.66 1.54 3.46
CA GLY A 105 -5.70 0.94 4.31
C GLY A 105 -5.36 -0.41 4.95
N GLY A 106 -4.10 -0.85 4.93
CA GLY A 106 -3.64 -2.06 5.64
C GLY A 106 -4.30 -3.39 5.24
N SER A 107 -4.88 -3.48 4.05
CA SER A 107 -5.70 -4.65 3.64
C SER A 107 -4.92 -5.82 3.05
N ASN A 108 -3.63 -5.65 2.77
CA ASN A 108 -2.76 -6.66 2.16
C ASN A 108 -1.47 -6.89 2.98
N LEU A 109 -1.57 -6.76 4.31
CA LEU A 109 -0.42 -6.83 5.21
C LEU A 109 -0.60 -7.87 6.32
N VAL A 110 0.52 -8.50 6.70
CA VAL A 110 0.71 -9.20 7.97
C VAL A 110 1.89 -8.56 8.67
N VAL A 111 1.62 -7.75 9.69
CA VAL A 111 2.65 -7.04 10.46
C VAL A 111 3.16 -7.94 11.58
N ASN A 112 4.47 -8.02 11.77
CA ASN A 112 5.09 -8.81 12.84
C ASN A 112 4.55 -8.48 14.25
N ASP A 113 4.52 -9.45 15.15
CA ASP A 113 4.08 -9.28 16.55
C ASP A 113 4.97 -8.31 17.35
N GLY A 114 6.23 -8.12 16.94
CA GLY A 114 7.14 -7.09 17.46
C GLY A 114 6.87 -5.67 16.93
N GLY A 115 5.92 -5.55 15.99
CA GLY A 115 5.48 -4.30 15.37
C GLY A 115 6.47 -3.70 14.38
N ILE A 116 6.25 -2.45 13.99
CA ILE A 116 7.04 -1.75 12.98
C ILE A 116 8.00 -0.76 13.67
N LYS A 117 9.31 -0.98 13.50
CA LYS A 117 10.33 -0.09 14.07
C LYS A 117 10.60 1.17 13.25
N LYS A 118 10.22 1.14 11.97
CA LYS A 118 10.26 2.27 11.04
C LYS A 118 9.18 3.30 11.41
N ALA A 119 9.36 4.55 11.01
CA ALA A 119 8.31 5.55 11.09
C ALA A 119 7.19 5.20 10.10
N VAL A 120 5.99 4.91 10.62
CA VAL A 120 4.84 4.61 9.78
C VAL A 120 4.20 5.92 9.34
N ILE A 121 4.09 6.13 8.02
CA ILE A 121 3.34 7.23 7.44
C ILE A 121 2.07 6.66 6.80
N SER A 122 0.92 7.05 7.33
CA SER A 122 -0.40 6.69 6.81
C SER A 122 -0.84 7.68 5.73
N THR A 123 -1.18 7.20 4.54
CA THR A 123 -1.74 8.05 3.48
C THR A 123 -3.26 8.17 3.58
N CYS A 124 -3.90 7.57 4.59
CA CYS A 124 -5.36 7.48 4.69
C CYS A 124 -6.06 8.84 4.77
N ARG A 125 -5.39 9.90 5.25
CA ARG A 125 -5.96 11.26 5.29
C ARG A 125 -5.77 12.05 3.99
N LEU A 126 -4.91 11.59 3.08
CA LEU A 126 -4.67 12.19 1.76
C LEU A 126 -5.83 11.86 0.81
N LYS A 127 -6.97 12.53 1.02
CA LYS A 127 -8.22 12.29 0.33
C LYS A 127 -8.61 13.49 -0.53
N GLY A 128 -9.42 13.23 -1.54
CA GLY A 128 -10.03 14.25 -2.37
C GLY A 128 -10.51 13.65 -3.67
N ILE A 129 -11.69 14.04 -4.13
CA ILE A 129 -12.25 13.57 -5.39
C ILE A 129 -12.61 14.79 -6.25
N SER A 130 -12.09 14.83 -7.47
CA SER A 130 -12.49 15.80 -8.48
C SER A 130 -12.53 15.14 -9.86
N VAL A 131 -13.23 15.76 -10.80
CA VAL A 131 -13.34 15.26 -12.18
C VAL A 131 -13.06 16.36 -13.17
N LYS A 132 -12.47 15.98 -14.30
CA LYS A 132 -12.34 16.82 -15.49
C LYS A 132 -13.02 16.11 -16.65
N ALA A 133 -13.93 16.80 -17.33
CA ALA A 133 -14.57 16.28 -18.53
C ALA A 133 -13.68 16.45 -19.76
N LYS A 134 -13.75 15.47 -20.65
CA LYS A 134 -13.09 15.48 -21.95
C LYS A 134 -14.14 15.66 -23.06
N LYS A 135 -14.76 14.56 -23.48
CA LYS A 135 -15.65 14.51 -24.65
C LYS A 135 -16.96 13.83 -24.31
N SER A 136 -18.06 14.45 -24.73
CA SER A 136 -19.39 13.85 -24.73
C SER A 136 -19.69 13.10 -26.02
N PHE A 137 -20.48 12.02 -25.93
CA PHE A 137 -20.94 11.23 -27.06
C PHE A 137 -22.27 10.54 -26.74
N PRO A 138 -23.15 10.31 -27.74
CA PRO A 138 -24.37 9.55 -27.53
C PRO A 138 -24.04 8.09 -27.19
N VAL A 139 -24.84 7.47 -26.34
CA VAL A 139 -24.67 6.06 -25.94
C VAL A 139 -26.01 5.34 -25.98
N GLN A 140 -25.96 4.02 -26.22
CA GLN A 140 -27.07 3.10 -25.98
C GLN A 140 -26.51 1.94 -25.16
N ILE A 141 -27.11 1.70 -24.00
CA ILE A 141 -26.68 0.65 -23.07
C ILE A 141 -27.83 -0.34 -22.93
N GLU A 142 -27.57 -1.61 -23.25
CA GLU A 142 -28.62 -2.65 -23.29
C GLU A 142 -29.33 -2.81 -21.93
N ASP A 143 -28.57 -2.80 -20.83
CA ASP A 143 -29.09 -2.91 -19.46
C ASP A 143 -29.41 -1.56 -18.81
N PHE A 144 -29.29 -0.45 -19.56
CA PHE A 144 -29.76 0.88 -19.18
C PHE A 144 -30.27 1.68 -20.40
N PRO A 145 -31.43 1.29 -20.99
CA PRO A 145 -31.93 1.87 -22.24
C PRO A 145 -32.25 3.37 -22.18
N GLU A 146 -32.45 3.92 -20.98
CA GLU A 146 -32.73 5.34 -20.77
C GLU A 146 -31.49 6.23 -20.87
N ALA A 147 -30.28 5.66 -20.83
CA ALA A 147 -29.03 6.40 -21.03
C ALA A 147 -29.00 7.01 -22.42
N LYS A 148 -28.68 8.31 -22.50
CA LYS A 148 -28.66 9.04 -23.78
C LYS A 148 -27.27 9.54 -24.14
N GLU A 149 -26.54 10.00 -23.13
CA GLU A 149 -25.24 10.63 -23.31
C GLU A 149 -24.22 10.04 -22.34
N ALA A 150 -23.00 9.84 -22.83
CA ALA A 150 -21.85 9.50 -22.03
C ALA A 150 -20.78 10.57 -22.16
N VAL A 151 -20.02 10.77 -21.08
CA VAL A 151 -18.92 11.76 -21.02
C VAL A 151 -17.65 11.05 -20.58
N GLU A 152 -16.57 11.16 -21.35
CA GLU A 152 -15.25 10.76 -20.90
C GLU A 152 -14.78 11.69 -19.76
N LEU A 153 -14.41 11.11 -18.62
CA LEU A 153 -13.96 11.83 -17.45
C LEU A 153 -12.57 11.37 -17.03
N VAL A 154 -11.78 12.29 -16.48
CA VAL A 154 -10.61 11.98 -15.66
C VAL A 154 -10.97 12.27 -14.21
N LEU A 155 -11.13 11.21 -13.43
CA LEU A 155 -11.36 11.28 -11.98
C LEU A 155 -10.02 11.35 -11.26
N SER A 156 -9.76 12.44 -10.55
CA SER A 156 -8.64 12.56 -9.63
C SER A 156 -9.07 12.12 -8.24
N ALA A 157 -8.33 11.18 -7.65
CA ALA A 157 -8.55 10.63 -6.31
C ALA A 157 -7.27 10.72 -5.47
N GLY A 158 -7.38 11.21 -4.24
CA GLY A 158 -6.29 11.12 -3.26
C GLY A 158 -6.01 9.67 -2.87
N ALA A 159 -4.74 9.31 -2.66
CA ALA A 159 -4.28 7.93 -2.39
C ALA A 159 -4.91 7.30 -1.13
N GLY A 160 -5.44 8.12 -0.22
CA GLY A 160 -6.15 7.74 0.98
C GLY A 160 -7.63 7.41 0.78
N ASN A 161 -8.21 7.69 -0.39
CA ASN A 161 -9.61 7.36 -0.65
C ASN A 161 -9.83 5.85 -0.67
N SER A 162 -10.85 5.39 0.06
CA SER A 162 -11.27 3.99 0.02
C SER A 162 -12.10 3.70 -1.24
N PHE A 163 -12.20 2.42 -1.63
CA PHE A 163 -13.13 2.06 -2.72
C PHE A 163 -14.58 2.27 -2.33
N GLU A 164 -14.96 2.17 -1.06
CA GLU A 164 -16.30 2.53 -0.61
C GLU A 164 -16.62 4.00 -0.90
N GLU A 165 -15.70 4.91 -0.59
CA GLU A 165 -15.84 6.35 -0.88
C GLU A 165 -15.90 6.62 -2.39
N LEU A 166 -14.98 6.02 -3.16
CA LEU A 166 -14.91 6.22 -4.61
C LEU A 166 -16.14 5.66 -5.33
N ASN A 167 -16.54 4.42 -5.03
CA ASN A 167 -17.71 3.80 -5.64
C ASN A 167 -19.01 4.48 -5.19
N GLY A 168 -19.09 4.94 -3.95
CA GLY A 168 -20.21 5.74 -3.45
C GLY A 168 -20.33 7.09 -4.16
N TRP A 169 -19.20 7.78 -4.37
CA TRP A 169 -19.15 9.01 -5.16
C TRP A 169 -19.56 8.75 -6.61
N CYS A 170 -19.03 7.68 -7.22
CA CYS A 170 -19.36 7.29 -8.58
C CYS A 170 -20.85 6.97 -8.75
N ALA A 171 -21.44 6.23 -7.81
CA ALA A 171 -22.88 5.97 -7.79
C ALA A 171 -23.70 7.25 -7.62
N LYS A 172 -23.29 8.17 -6.75
CA LYS A 172 -23.99 9.44 -6.56
C LYS A 172 -24.01 10.30 -7.84
N TYR A 173 -22.94 10.25 -8.64
CA TYR A 173 -22.77 11.08 -9.83
C TYR A 173 -22.81 10.30 -11.14
N GLY A 174 -23.41 9.10 -11.17
CA GLY A 174 -23.61 8.34 -12.41
C GLY A 174 -22.32 8.04 -13.18
N VAL A 175 -21.21 7.79 -12.48
CA VAL A 175 -19.91 7.50 -13.08
C VAL A 175 -19.64 5.99 -13.07
N GLN A 176 -19.39 5.41 -14.23
CA GLN A 176 -18.99 4.02 -14.41
C GLN A 176 -17.49 3.86 -14.63
N GLY A 177 -16.98 2.65 -14.40
CA GLY A 177 -15.59 2.22 -14.59
C GLY A 177 -15.00 1.56 -13.34
N LEU A 178 -15.48 1.92 -12.14
CA LEU A 178 -14.94 1.44 -10.86
C LEU A 178 -15.75 0.32 -10.21
N GLU A 179 -16.88 -0.11 -10.79
CA GLU A 179 -17.84 -1.01 -10.15
C GLU A 179 -17.22 -2.35 -9.78
N TYR A 180 -16.31 -2.88 -10.61
CA TYR A 180 -15.56 -4.13 -10.37
C TYR A 180 -14.77 -4.13 -9.04
N PHE A 181 -14.38 -2.95 -8.57
CA PHE A 181 -13.63 -2.76 -7.33
C PHE A 181 -14.53 -2.51 -6.12
N SER A 182 -15.86 -2.51 -6.29
CA SER A 182 -16.79 -2.39 -5.16
C SER A 182 -16.56 -3.50 -4.14
N GLY A 183 -16.47 -3.12 -2.87
CA GLY A 183 -16.15 -4.03 -1.77
C GLY A 183 -14.68 -4.46 -1.68
N LEU A 184 -13.77 -3.89 -2.48
CA LEU A 184 -12.32 -4.09 -2.30
C LEU A 184 -11.85 -3.32 -1.04
N PRO A 185 -11.28 -3.99 -0.03
CA PRO A 185 -10.76 -3.31 1.16
C PRO A 185 -9.46 -2.54 0.86
N GLY A 186 -9.21 -1.49 1.63
CA GLY A 186 -8.02 -0.66 1.52
C GLY A 186 -8.27 0.64 0.76
N THR A 187 -7.19 1.25 0.28
CA THR A 187 -7.22 2.57 -0.40
C THR A 187 -6.78 2.45 -1.85
N CYS A 188 -7.16 3.42 -2.68
CA CYS A 188 -6.76 3.46 -4.09
C CYS A 188 -5.23 3.54 -4.27
N GLY A 189 -4.50 4.21 -3.38
CA GLY A 189 -3.03 4.21 -3.38
C GLY A 189 -2.43 2.82 -3.17
N GLY A 190 -2.97 2.06 -2.21
CA GLY A 190 -2.58 0.67 -2.00
C GLY A 190 -2.95 -0.24 -3.19
N ALA A 191 -4.11 0.00 -3.80
CA ALA A 191 -4.51 -0.73 -5.00
C ALA A 191 -3.62 -0.44 -6.22
N ALA A 192 -3.17 0.81 -6.43
CA ALA A 192 -2.18 1.11 -7.45
C ALA A 192 -0.83 0.46 -7.12
N TYR A 193 -0.36 0.55 -5.88
CA TYR A 193 0.91 -0.08 -5.48
C TYR A 193 0.95 -1.58 -5.80
N MET A 194 -0.16 -2.29 -5.55
CA MET A 194 -0.28 -3.72 -5.82
C MET A 194 -0.83 -4.07 -7.20
N ASN A 195 -1.12 -3.09 -8.06
CA ASN A 195 -1.96 -3.27 -9.25
C ASN A 195 -3.14 -4.23 -8.99
N ALA A 196 -4.03 -3.83 -8.08
CA ALA A 196 -5.12 -4.66 -7.61
C ALA A 196 -5.93 -5.22 -8.79
N ARG A 197 -6.34 -6.48 -8.67
CA ARG A 197 -7.10 -7.17 -9.72
C ARG A 197 -8.42 -7.69 -9.15
N CYS A 198 -9.52 -7.35 -9.81
CA CYS A 198 -10.87 -7.79 -9.45
C CYS A 198 -11.65 -8.15 -10.72
N TYR A 199 -12.30 -9.31 -10.76
CA TYR A 199 -13.13 -9.76 -11.89
C TYR A 199 -12.46 -9.58 -13.25
N GLU A 200 -11.23 -10.09 -13.40
CA GLU A 200 -10.38 -9.93 -14.59
C GLU A 200 -9.85 -8.52 -14.90
N HIS A 201 -10.32 -7.48 -14.21
CA HIS A 201 -9.86 -6.11 -14.38
C HIS A 201 -8.68 -5.78 -13.45
N ASN A 202 -7.59 -5.28 -14.03
CA ASN A 202 -6.47 -4.70 -13.29
C ASN A 202 -6.76 -3.22 -13.02
N PHE A 203 -6.40 -2.72 -11.85
CA PHE A 203 -6.64 -1.32 -11.51
C PHE A 203 -5.86 -0.37 -12.43
N SER A 204 -4.69 -0.79 -12.92
CA SER A 204 -3.89 -0.06 -13.90
C SER A 204 -4.64 0.22 -15.21
N SER A 205 -5.67 -0.56 -15.58
CA SER A 205 -6.43 -0.28 -16.82
C SER A 205 -7.26 1.01 -16.73
N LEU A 206 -7.47 1.53 -15.53
CA LEU A 206 -8.15 2.81 -15.32
C LEU A 206 -7.16 3.96 -15.15
N ILE A 207 -5.91 3.71 -14.79
CA ILE A 207 -4.96 4.77 -14.42
C ILE A 207 -4.49 5.51 -15.68
N SER A 208 -4.66 6.83 -15.72
CA SER A 208 -4.00 7.69 -16.70
C SER A 208 -2.69 8.27 -16.17
N ALA A 209 -2.62 8.57 -14.86
CA ALA A 209 -1.42 9.07 -14.23
C ALA A 209 -1.43 8.85 -12.71
N VAL A 210 -0.24 8.91 -12.11
CA VAL A 210 -0.03 8.82 -10.67
C VAL A 210 0.87 9.96 -10.21
N THR A 211 0.46 10.68 -9.16
CA THR A 211 1.32 11.61 -8.45
C THR A 211 1.93 10.91 -7.25
N TYR A 212 3.25 11.06 -7.08
CA TYR A 212 3.99 10.44 -6.00
C TYR A 212 5.10 11.36 -5.48
N LEU A 213 5.45 11.15 -4.21
CA LEU A 213 6.60 11.74 -3.56
C LEU A 213 7.78 10.77 -3.62
N ASP A 214 8.92 11.23 -4.12
CA ASP A 214 10.17 10.48 -4.08
C ASP A 214 10.90 10.83 -2.78
N ILE A 215 10.91 9.90 -1.82
CA ILE A 215 11.51 10.13 -0.50
C ILE A 215 12.94 10.61 -0.67
N ASP A 216 13.72 10.05 -1.58
CA ASP A 216 15.14 10.38 -1.66
C ASP A 216 15.41 11.75 -2.31
N ALA A 217 14.41 12.33 -2.97
CA ALA A 217 14.48 13.67 -3.58
C ALA A 217 14.02 14.81 -2.66
N ILE A 218 13.32 14.53 -1.55
CA ILE A 218 12.76 15.58 -0.68
C ILE A 218 13.85 16.31 0.11
N PRO A 219 14.03 17.64 0.00
CA PRO A 219 15.04 18.38 0.78
C PRO A 219 14.93 18.11 2.28
N THR A 220 16.06 18.07 3.00
CA THR A 220 16.10 17.77 4.45
C THR A 220 16.01 19.02 5.34
N ASN A 221 15.68 20.17 4.74
CA ASN A 221 15.58 21.47 5.38
C ASN A 221 14.29 22.21 5.01
N LEU A 222 13.22 21.48 4.62
CA LEU A 222 11.93 22.12 4.28
C LEU A 222 11.35 22.89 5.47
N ASP A 223 11.59 22.42 6.70
CA ASP A 223 11.19 23.04 7.96
C ASP A 223 11.83 24.41 8.20
N GLU A 224 12.93 24.71 7.52
CA GLU A 224 13.66 25.98 7.61
C GLU A 224 13.19 27.00 6.54
N GLN A 225 12.35 26.57 5.60
CA GLN A 225 11.86 27.40 4.50
C GLN A 225 10.48 28.01 4.81
N SER A 226 10.27 29.23 4.32
CA SER A 226 8.94 29.87 4.40
C SER A 226 7.94 29.10 3.52
N PRO A 227 6.71 28.81 3.99
CA PRO A 227 5.67 28.18 3.18
C PRO A 227 5.39 28.93 1.86
N PHE A 228 5.59 30.25 1.85
CA PHE A 228 5.40 31.11 0.67
C PHE A 228 6.48 30.98 -0.40
N GLN A 229 7.58 30.28 -0.11
CA GLN A 229 8.70 30.06 -1.02
C GLN A 229 8.71 28.62 -1.60
N LEU A 230 7.81 27.76 -1.16
CA LEU A 230 7.73 26.37 -1.61
C LEU A 230 6.81 26.27 -2.83
N GLU A 231 7.39 25.92 -3.98
CA GLU A 231 6.59 25.42 -5.10
C GLU A 231 6.24 23.95 -4.83
N GLU A 232 5.05 23.69 -4.29
CA GLU A 232 4.56 22.34 -3.95
C GLU A 232 4.70 21.36 -5.13
N ALA A 233 4.44 21.82 -6.36
CA ALA A 233 4.58 21.03 -7.57
C ALA A 233 6.00 20.49 -7.82
N SER A 234 7.04 21.08 -7.22
CA SER A 234 8.43 20.62 -7.32
C SER A 234 8.75 19.44 -6.40
N LEU A 235 7.93 19.22 -5.35
CA LEU A 235 8.14 18.16 -4.36
C LEU A 235 7.56 16.81 -4.82
N PHE A 236 6.62 16.85 -5.77
CA PHE A 236 5.90 15.69 -6.27
C PHE A 236 6.22 15.45 -7.73
N LYS A 237 6.35 14.18 -8.09
CA LYS A 237 6.55 13.73 -9.46
C LYS A 237 5.24 13.18 -10.00
N ARG A 238 5.01 13.39 -11.30
CA ARG A 238 3.88 12.81 -12.03
C ARG A 238 4.39 11.71 -12.96
N TYR A 239 3.87 10.51 -12.76
CA TYR A 239 4.05 9.36 -13.63
C TYR A 239 2.89 9.33 -14.63
N GLU A 240 3.19 9.36 -15.92
CA GLU A 240 2.23 9.06 -16.99
C GLU A 240 2.12 7.55 -17.14
N MET A 241 0.91 7.06 -17.37
CA MET A 241 0.68 5.63 -17.55
C MET A 241 1.51 5.06 -18.72
N ASP A 242 2.36 4.08 -18.43
CA ASP A 242 3.05 3.23 -19.40
C ASP A 242 2.71 1.77 -19.11
N GLU A 243 1.83 1.17 -19.92
CA GLU A 243 1.36 -0.21 -19.75
C GLU A 243 2.48 -1.26 -19.66
N SER A 244 3.65 -1.00 -20.25
CA SER A 244 4.77 -1.95 -20.25
C SER A 244 5.42 -2.13 -18.88
N GLU A 245 5.22 -1.18 -17.96
CA GLU A 245 5.76 -1.22 -16.60
C GLU A 245 4.80 -1.86 -15.58
N TRP A 246 3.58 -2.22 -16.00
CA TRP A 246 2.57 -2.83 -15.15
C TRP A 246 2.36 -4.28 -15.52
N ALA A 247 2.16 -5.12 -14.51
CA ALA A 247 1.82 -6.52 -14.73
C ALA A 247 0.92 -7.04 -13.60
N TYR A 248 0.55 -8.32 -13.67
CA TYR A 248 -0.23 -8.95 -12.61
C TYR A 248 0.48 -8.81 -11.26
N LYS A 249 -0.17 -8.06 -10.36
CA LYS A 249 0.31 -7.75 -9.00
C LYS A 249 1.64 -6.98 -8.93
N LYS A 250 2.01 -6.28 -10.02
CA LYS A 250 3.22 -5.47 -10.13
C LYS A 250 2.92 -4.05 -10.61
N SER A 251 3.63 -3.08 -10.05
CA SER A 251 3.58 -1.66 -10.41
C SER A 251 4.99 -1.05 -10.41
N PRO A 252 5.22 0.07 -11.11
CA PRO A 252 6.53 0.76 -11.13
C PRO A 252 6.93 1.35 -9.77
N PHE A 253 6.03 1.38 -8.80
CA PHE A 253 6.25 1.91 -7.45
C PHE A 253 6.81 0.86 -6.48
N GLN A 254 6.72 -0.43 -6.82
CA GLN A 254 7.24 -1.51 -5.98
C GLN A 254 8.78 -1.51 -5.96
N GLY A 255 9.37 -1.78 -4.80
CA GLY A 255 10.83 -1.77 -4.61
C GLY A 255 11.49 -0.39 -4.66
N LYS A 256 10.71 0.69 -4.81
CA LYS A 256 11.18 2.08 -4.76
C LYS A 256 10.79 2.73 -3.44
N ARG A 257 11.45 3.85 -3.11
CA ARG A 257 11.17 4.67 -1.92
C ARG A 257 10.18 5.79 -2.27
N PHE A 258 9.06 5.41 -2.89
CA PHE A 258 8.04 6.34 -3.38
C PHE A 258 6.77 6.24 -2.54
N ILE A 259 6.09 7.37 -2.33
CA ILE A 259 4.79 7.46 -1.66
C ILE A 259 3.77 7.98 -2.67
N ILE A 260 2.81 7.13 -3.06
CA ILE A 260 1.71 7.54 -3.95
C ILE A 260 0.77 8.47 -3.17
N THR A 261 0.46 9.64 -3.72
CA THR A 261 -0.43 10.63 -3.08
C THR A 261 -1.73 10.89 -3.82
N LYS A 262 -1.75 10.70 -5.14
CA LYS A 262 -2.94 10.92 -5.96
C LYS A 262 -2.91 10.07 -7.23
N LEU A 263 -4.09 9.68 -7.69
CA LEU A 263 -4.30 8.95 -8.93
C LEU A 263 -5.24 9.73 -9.84
N GLU A 264 -5.00 9.65 -11.13
CA GLU A 264 -5.91 10.10 -12.18
C GLU A 264 -6.43 8.86 -12.91
N LEU A 265 -7.76 8.71 -12.97
CA LEU A 265 -8.45 7.54 -13.49
C LEU A 265 -9.34 7.93 -14.67
N ASN A 266 -9.20 7.25 -15.80
CA ASN A 266 -10.13 7.33 -16.93
C ASN A 266 -11.42 6.58 -16.57
N VAL A 267 -12.53 7.31 -16.52
CA VAL A 267 -13.87 6.79 -16.20
C VAL A 267 -14.90 7.42 -17.12
N THR A 268 -16.14 6.94 -17.11
CA THR A 268 -17.21 7.45 -17.98
C THR A 268 -18.39 7.90 -17.15
N GLY A 269 -18.83 9.15 -17.31
CA GLY A 269 -20.10 9.62 -16.76
C GLY A 269 -21.26 9.26 -17.68
N LEU A 270 -22.41 8.87 -17.11
CA LEU A 270 -23.66 8.63 -17.82
C LEU A 270 -24.68 9.71 -17.47
N ASP A 271 -25.20 10.40 -18.49
CA ASP A 271 -26.12 11.53 -18.36
C ASP A 271 -25.66 12.56 -17.30
N VAL A 272 -24.34 12.84 -17.28
CA VAL A 272 -23.71 13.77 -16.33
C VAL A 272 -23.64 15.18 -16.93
N TYR A 273 -24.31 16.13 -16.30
CA TYR A 273 -24.19 17.55 -16.67
C TYR A 273 -22.99 18.18 -15.96
N VAL A 274 -21.93 18.47 -16.71
CA VAL A 274 -20.67 19.02 -16.16
C VAL A 274 -20.71 20.56 -16.05
N SER A 275 -21.70 21.24 -16.64
CA SER A 275 -21.82 22.70 -16.54
C SER A 275 -22.62 23.14 -15.31
N GLY A 276 -21.92 23.57 -14.26
CA GLY A 276 -22.45 24.55 -13.29
C GLY A 276 -23.14 24.03 -12.02
N GLY A 277 -23.24 22.72 -11.78
CA GLY A 277 -23.83 22.23 -10.53
C GLY A 277 -24.20 20.76 -10.56
N GLN A 278 -23.20 19.91 -10.32
CA GLN A 278 -23.26 18.52 -9.86
C GLN A 278 -24.66 17.89 -9.76
N SER A 279 -25.19 17.37 -10.87
CA SER A 279 -26.16 16.28 -10.76
C SER A 279 -26.09 15.41 -12.00
N ALA A 280 -25.79 14.14 -11.80
CA ALA A 280 -26.13 13.10 -12.78
C ALA A 280 -27.64 12.87 -12.75
N SER A 281 -28.18 12.27 -13.80
CA SER A 281 -29.57 11.82 -13.74
C SER A 281 -29.73 10.83 -12.57
N PRO A 282 -30.80 10.93 -11.74
CA PRO A 282 -31.05 9.96 -10.68
C PRO A 282 -31.08 8.50 -11.18
N ALA A 283 -31.49 8.30 -12.43
CA ALA A 283 -31.49 7.00 -13.10
C ALA A 283 -30.06 6.47 -13.32
N ALA A 284 -29.14 7.29 -13.81
CA ALA A 284 -27.74 6.92 -13.97
C ALA A 284 -27.10 6.56 -12.62
N GLY A 285 -27.37 7.36 -11.58
CA GLY A 285 -26.85 7.06 -10.26
C GLY A 285 -27.37 5.75 -9.67
N ALA A 286 -28.67 5.48 -9.80
CA ALA A 286 -29.29 4.22 -9.39
C ALA A 286 -28.74 3.01 -10.17
N TYR A 287 -28.48 3.19 -11.47
CA TYR A 287 -27.87 2.16 -12.30
C TYR A 287 -26.46 1.78 -11.82
N ILE A 288 -25.59 2.76 -11.56
CA ILE A 288 -24.25 2.50 -11.02
C ILE A 288 -24.32 1.88 -9.61
N ALA A 289 -25.24 2.34 -8.75
CA ALA A 289 -25.44 1.76 -7.43
C ALA A 289 -25.86 0.27 -7.51
N LYS A 290 -26.70 -0.09 -8.47
CA LYS A 290 -27.10 -1.49 -8.73
C LYS A 290 -25.90 -2.35 -9.14
N LYS A 291 -25.04 -1.85 -10.04
CA LYS A 291 -23.80 -2.54 -10.45
C LYS A 291 -22.83 -2.72 -9.26
N ASN A 292 -22.63 -1.68 -8.45
CA ASN A 292 -21.82 -1.78 -7.24
C ASN A 292 -22.35 -2.87 -6.28
N SER A 293 -23.67 -2.89 -6.07
CA SER A 293 -24.34 -3.86 -5.19
C SER A 293 -24.16 -5.29 -5.65
N PHE A 294 -24.20 -5.55 -6.96
CA PHE A 294 -23.92 -6.87 -7.53
C PHE A 294 -22.54 -7.41 -7.09
N TYR A 295 -21.47 -6.61 -7.25
CA TYR A 295 -20.12 -7.04 -6.88
C TYR A 295 -19.91 -7.18 -5.37
N ILE A 296 -20.57 -6.35 -4.56
CA ILE A 296 -20.54 -6.48 -3.10
C ILE A 296 -21.24 -7.76 -2.66
N ASN A 297 -22.39 -8.09 -3.26
CA ASN A 297 -23.14 -9.30 -2.95
C ASN A 297 -22.35 -10.55 -3.34
N ASP A 298 -21.76 -10.61 -4.53
CA ASP A 298 -20.91 -11.73 -4.95
C ASP A 298 -19.73 -11.98 -3.98
N ARG A 299 -19.03 -10.92 -3.55
CA ARG A 299 -17.96 -11.02 -2.53
C ARG A 299 -18.48 -11.53 -1.18
N THR A 300 -19.67 -11.08 -0.79
CA THR A 300 -20.32 -11.48 0.46
C THR A 300 -20.69 -12.96 0.45
N GLU A 301 -21.29 -13.43 -0.64
CA GLU A 301 -21.65 -14.84 -0.85
C GLU A 301 -20.41 -15.74 -0.84
N LYS A 302 -19.33 -15.31 -1.50
CA LYS A 302 -18.01 -15.98 -1.47
C LYS A 302 -17.30 -15.89 -0.11
N GLY A 303 -17.86 -15.14 0.85
CA GLY A 303 -17.40 -15.11 2.23
C GLY A 303 -16.16 -14.25 2.47
N HIS A 304 -15.87 -13.27 1.62
CA HIS A 304 -14.68 -12.40 1.75
C HIS A 304 -14.70 -11.54 3.03
N PHE A 305 -15.87 -11.31 3.61
CA PHE A 305 -16.05 -10.42 4.77
C PHE A 305 -16.43 -11.17 6.06
N ARG A 306 -16.43 -12.51 6.06
CA ARG A 306 -16.90 -13.33 7.19
C ARG A 306 -15.98 -13.31 8.40
N ALA A 307 -14.69 -13.00 8.21
CA ALA A 307 -13.70 -12.94 9.28
C ALA A 307 -12.55 -12.00 8.88
N PRO A 308 -11.78 -11.45 9.85
CA PRO A 308 -10.61 -10.65 9.54
C PRO A 308 -9.61 -11.46 8.70
N SER A 309 -9.16 -10.88 7.59
CA SER A 309 -8.24 -11.49 6.63
C SER A 309 -7.46 -10.41 5.86
N ALA A 310 -6.36 -10.80 5.21
CA ALA A 310 -5.65 -9.95 4.24
C ALA A 310 -6.05 -10.27 2.78
N GLY A 311 -7.26 -10.80 2.57
CA GLY A 311 -7.73 -11.23 1.25
C GLY A 311 -7.08 -12.53 0.77
N SER A 312 -6.78 -12.61 -0.54
CA SER A 312 -6.11 -13.78 -1.12
C SER A 312 -4.66 -13.83 -0.66
N MET A 313 -4.29 -14.90 0.04
CA MET A 313 -2.94 -15.05 0.61
C MET A 313 -1.89 -15.27 -0.48
N PHE A 314 -2.22 -16.05 -1.51
CA PHE A 314 -1.31 -16.42 -2.58
C PHE A 314 -1.74 -15.84 -3.92
N LYS A 315 -0.76 -15.45 -4.74
CA LYS A 315 -0.96 -15.06 -6.14
C LYS A 315 -1.45 -16.26 -6.94
N ASN A 316 -2.20 -16.01 -8.01
CA ASN A 316 -2.43 -17.02 -9.03
C ASN A 316 -1.21 -17.13 -9.95
N ASN A 317 -0.96 -18.33 -10.48
CA ASN A 317 0.01 -18.54 -11.55
C ASN A 317 -0.68 -19.29 -12.69
N HIS A 318 -0.62 -18.73 -13.90
CA HIS A 318 -1.21 -19.34 -15.10
C HIS A 318 -0.58 -20.70 -15.43
N ASP A 319 0.69 -20.91 -15.08
CA ASP A 319 1.40 -22.18 -15.31
C ASP A 319 0.80 -23.34 -14.49
N PHE A 320 0.07 -23.04 -13.41
CA PHE A 320 -0.59 -24.08 -12.60
C PHE A 320 -1.90 -24.57 -13.23
N GLY A 321 -2.39 -23.89 -14.28
CA GLY A 321 -3.62 -24.23 -15.00
C GLY A 321 -4.93 -24.02 -14.22
N LYS A 322 -4.85 -23.60 -12.95
CA LYS A 322 -6.02 -23.30 -12.11
C LYS A 322 -5.67 -22.26 -11.02
N PRO A 323 -6.67 -21.54 -10.47
CA PRO A 323 -6.43 -20.58 -9.38
C PRO A 323 -5.86 -21.24 -8.13
N SER A 324 -5.00 -20.53 -7.39
CA SER A 324 -4.32 -21.03 -6.19
C SER A 324 -5.30 -21.50 -5.11
N GLY A 325 -6.47 -20.86 -5.00
CA GLY A 325 -7.53 -21.32 -4.10
C GLY A 325 -8.03 -22.72 -4.41
N ALA A 326 -8.26 -23.03 -5.69
CA ALA A 326 -8.70 -24.36 -6.11
C ALA A 326 -7.61 -25.42 -5.87
N ILE A 327 -6.33 -25.06 -6.07
CA ILE A 327 -5.20 -25.96 -5.76
C ILE A 327 -5.19 -26.32 -4.26
N ILE A 328 -5.32 -25.32 -3.40
CA ILE A 328 -5.32 -25.50 -1.94
C ILE A 328 -6.53 -26.34 -1.50
N ASP A 329 -7.68 -26.13 -2.14
CA ASP A 329 -8.90 -26.91 -1.89
C ASP A 329 -8.73 -28.38 -2.27
N GLU A 330 -8.12 -28.67 -3.42
CA GLU A 330 -7.86 -30.04 -3.88
C GLU A 330 -6.87 -30.80 -2.99
N VAL A 331 -5.94 -30.08 -2.34
CA VAL A 331 -5.03 -30.67 -1.34
C VAL A 331 -5.76 -30.90 0.00
N GLY A 332 -6.98 -30.38 0.16
CA GLY A 332 -7.82 -30.62 1.34
C GLY A 332 -7.44 -29.76 2.54
N LEU A 333 -6.87 -28.56 2.32
CA LEU A 333 -6.34 -27.72 3.41
C LEU A 333 -7.36 -26.73 4.01
N ARG A 334 -8.60 -26.68 3.51
CA ARG A 334 -9.67 -25.86 4.12
C ARG A 334 -9.84 -26.24 5.60
N GLY A 335 -9.90 -25.25 6.47
CA GLY A 335 -10.02 -25.46 7.91
C GLY A 335 -8.73 -25.80 8.64
N LEU A 336 -7.59 -26.01 7.94
CA LEU A 336 -6.29 -26.19 8.56
C LEU A 336 -5.97 -25.00 9.48
N LYS A 337 -5.57 -25.29 10.72
CA LYS A 337 -5.37 -24.29 11.77
C LYS A 337 -3.95 -24.35 12.35
N VAL A 338 -3.37 -23.19 12.61
CA VAL A 338 -2.14 -23.01 13.40
C VAL A 338 -2.37 -21.85 14.36
N GLY A 339 -2.28 -22.10 15.67
CA GLY A 339 -2.60 -21.10 16.68
C GLY A 339 -3.98 -20.46 16.44
N GLY A 340 -4.04 -19.12 16.36
CA GLY A 340 -5.27 -18.39 16.03
C GLY A 340 -5.53 -18.18 14.53
N ALA A 341 -4.65 -18.62 13.62
CA ALA A 341 -4.83 -18.50 12.17
C ALA A 341 -5.44 -19.77 11.56
N GLN A 342 -6.32 -19.62 10.56
CA GLN A 342 -6.97 -20.74 9.89
C GLN A 342 -7.14 -20.51 8.39
N VAL A 343 -7.01 -21.55 7.55
CA VAL A 343 -7.48 -21.51 6.16
C VAL A 343 -9.01 -21.49 6.19
N ALA A 344 -9.63 -20.50 5.56
CA ALA A 344 -11.08 -20.32 5.60
C ALA A 344 -11.80 -21.61 5.18
N PRO A 345 -12.75 -22.13 5.98
CA PRO A 345 -13.52 -23.33 5.64
C PRO A 345 -14.29 -23.26 4.32
N TRP A 346 -14.51 -22.04 3.79
CA TRP A 346 -15.25 -21.79 2.56
C TRP A 346 -14.36 -21.41 1.36
N HIS A 347 -13.07 -21.12 1.55
CA HIS A 347 -12.22 -20.60 0.47
C HIS A 347 -10.72 -20.88 0.71
N GLY A 348 -10.10 -21.76 -0.08
CA GLY A 348 -8.71 -22.21 0.14
C GLY A 348 -7.63 -21.12 0.11
N ASN A 349 -7.84 -20.03 -0.64
CA ASN A 349 -6.87 -18.94 -0.72
C ASN A 349 -7.05 -17.84 0.34
N ILE A 350 -8.01 -17.96 1.26
CA ILE A 350 -8.22 -16.94 2.30
C ILE A 350 -7.73 -17.52 3.63
N ILE A 351 -6.80 -16.82 4.27
CA ILE A 351 -6.41 -17.09 5.65
C ILE A 351 -7.12 -16.09 6.56
N ILE A 352 -7.79 -16.61 7.58
CA ILE A 352 -8.58 -15.84 8.54
C ILE A 352 -7.93 -15.84 9.92
N ASN A 353 -8.11 -14.73 10.63
CA ASN A 353 -7.86 -14.63 12.05
C ASN A 353 -9.12 -15.10 12.81
N THR A 354 -9.00 -16.14 13.64
CA THR A 354 -10.14 -16.69 14.41
C THR A 354 -10.46 -15.93 15.69
N GLY A 355 -9.85 -14.75 15.89
CA GLY A 355 -10.10 -13.83 17.00
C GLY A 355 -8.86 -13.52 17.84
N ASN A 356 -7.84 -14.37 17.80
CA ASN A 356 -6.61 -14.25 18.60
C ASN A 356 -5.34 -14.67 17.83
N ALA A 357 -5.37 -14.61 16.49
CA ALA A 357 -4.18 -14.93 15.68
C ALA A 357 -3.04 -13.96 15.98
N THR A 358 -1.83 -14.50 16.02
CA THR A 358 -0.58 -13.71 15.96
C THR A 358 -0.05 -13.70 14.53
N ALA A 359 0.86 -12.78 14.20
CA ALA A 359 1.56 -12.80 12.93
C ALA A 359 2.41 -14.07 12.75
N ALA A 360 2.97 -14.59 13.85
CA ALA A 360 3.67 -15.87 13.88
C ALA A 360 2.74 -17.04 13.47
N ASP A 361 1.51 -17.08 13.96
CA ASP A 361 0.51 -18.09 13.58
C ASP A 361 0.22 -18.05 12.09
N VAL A 362 0.02 -16.85 11.54
CA VAL A 362 -0.27 -16.65 10.10
C VAL A 362 0.91 -17.11 9.26
N THR A 363 2.13 -16.75 9.64
CA THR A 363 3.37 -17.15 8.94
C THR A 363 3.53 -18.66 8.94
N ALA A 364 3.39 -19.31 10.11
CA ALA A 364 3.49 -20.75 10.23
C ALA A 364 2.41 -21.51 9.45
N LEU A 365 1.18 -20.97 9.39
CA LEU A 365 0.12 -21.54 8.55
C LEU A 365 0.44 -21.41 7.06
N VAL A 366 0.92 -20.25 6.62
CA VAL A 366 1.35 -20.02 5.23
C VAL A 366 2.43 -21.01 4.81
N ASP A 367 3.43 -21.22 5.66
CA ASP A 367 4.52 -22.16 5.38
C ASP A 367 4.01 -23.60 5.26
N ARG A 368 3.09 -24.02 6.14
CA ARG A 368 2.43 -25.34 6.03
C ARG A 368 1.63 -25.49 4.74
N VAL A 369 0.91 -24.46 4.31
CA VAL A 369 0.15 -24.48 3.06
C VAL A 369 1.09 -24.58 1.85
N LYS A 370 2.16 -23.77 1.81
CA LYS A 370 3.18 -23.84 0.75
C LYS A 370 3.82 -25.22 0.68
N GLN A 371 4.20 -25.78 1.82
CA GLN A 371 4.82 -27.10 1.91
C GLN A 371 3.86 -28.18 1.37
N ALA A 372 2.64 -28.24 1.89
CA ALA A 372 1.67 -29.26 1.48
C ALA A 372 1.31 -29.17 -0.02
N VAL A 373 1.17 -27.97 -0.57
CA VAL A 373 0.90 -27.79 -2.01
C VAL A 373 2.10 -28.21 -2.86
N SER A 374 3.33 -27.88 -2.42
CA SER A 374 4.55 -28.32 -3.09
C SER A 374 4.67 -29.85 -3.10
N GLU A 375 4.46 -30.50 -1.95
CA GLU A 375 4.57 -31.96 -1.81
C GLU A 375 3.49 -32.72 -2.60
N ASN A 376 2.25 -32.21 -2.63
CA ASN A 376 1.13 -32.92 -3.29
C ASN A 376 0.96 -32.59 -4.78
N LYS A 377 1.36 -31.39 -5.21
CA LYS A 377 1.10 -30.88 -6.57
C LYS A 377 2.37 -30.45 -7.32
N GLY A 378 3.52 -30.34 -6.65
CA GLY A 378 4.76 -29.83 -7.24
C GLY A 378 4.75 -28.32 -7.49
N PHE A 379 3.77 -27.58 -6.96
CA PHE A 379 3.63 -26.14 -7.18
C PHE A 379 4.19 -25.33 -6.02
N LEU A 380 4.97 -24.29 -6.35
CA LEU A 380 5.52 -23.35 -5.38
C LEU A 380 4.65 -22.09 -5.34
N LEU A 381 3.80 -21.98 -4.31
CA LEU A 381 2.93 -20.81 -4.14
C LEU A 381 3.72 -19.57 -3.71
N GLU A 382 3.48 -18.45 -4.40
CA GLU A 382 3.99 -17.13 -4.04
C GLU A 382 2.94 -16.34 -3.27
N THR A 383 3.33 -15.70 -2.17
CA THR A 383 2.42 -14.85 -1.37
C THR A 383 2.11 -13.54 -2.10
N GLU A 384 0.84 -13.14 -2.08
CA GLU A 384 0.40 -11.81 -2.48
C GLU A 384 0.47 -10.81 -1.31
N VAL A 385 0.13 -11.30 -0.12
CA VAL A 385 0.18 -10.54 1.13
C VAL A 385 1.63 -10.24 1.49
N ILE A 386 1.87 -9.00 1.93
CA ILE A 386 3.21 -8.53 2.33
C ILE A 386 3.37 -8.76 3.83
N PHE A 387 4.44 -9.47 4.19
CA PHE A 387 4.87 -9.66 5.59
C PHE A 387 5.85 -8.54 5.95
N VAL A 388 5.55 -7.80 7.02
CA VAL A 388 6.26 -6.56 7.42
C VAL A 388 6.97 -6.72 8.75
#